data_AF-A0A7C2ZKK9-F1
#
_entry.id   AF-A0A7C2ZKK9-F1
#
_cell.length_a   1.000
_cell.length_b   1.000
_cell.length_c   1.000
_cell.angle_alpha   90.00
_cell.angle_beta   90.00
_cell.angle_gamma   90.00
#
_symmetry.space_group_name_H-M   'P 1'
#
loop_
_entity.id
_entity.type
_entity.pdbx_description
1 polymer ?
#
loop_
_entity_poly.entity_id
_entity_poly.type
_entity_poly.pdbx_seq_one_letter_code
_entity_poly.pdbx_strand_id
1 'polypeptide(L)'
;MLPRCLLPVEACWRPLSPGKGGLWKTVNIFIHACVTHSLGGFLRKEVVVLNGGSWTQLTPLYEARSVALVGASRSEVSVSGAVMRNILEGGYKGEVYPVNPKADRVMGLKAYPSVSKIPADVDMAVIMVPAQRVPE
;
A
#
# COMPACT_ATOMS: atom_id res chain seq x y z
N MET A 1 22.44 37.53 -9.78
CA MET A 1 22.77 37.47 -8.35
C MET A 1 21.63 36.79 -7.60
N LEU A 2 21.80 35.51 -7.28
CA LEU A 2 21.05 34.76 -6.25
C LEU A 2 22.06 33.77 -5.64
N PRO A 3 22.08 33.57 -4.31
CA PRO A 3 23.16 32.88 -3.65
C PRO A 3 23.04 31.37 -3.80
N ARG A 4 24.20 30.76 -4.05
CA ARG A 4 24.47 29.33 -4.11
C ARG A 4 24.41 28.79 -2.67
N CYS A 5 23.36 28.08 -2.30
CA CYS A 5 23.35 27.32 -1.04
C CYS A 5 24.29 26.11 -1.20
N LEU A 6 25.51 26.29 -0.70
CA LEU A 6 26.49 25.26 -0.38
C LEU A 6 26.13 24.67 0.99
N LEU A 7 25.41 23.55 1.02
CA LEU A 7 25.45 22.66 2.18
C LEU A 7 25.57 21.21 1.69
N PRO A 8 26.52 20.41 2.22
CA PRO A 8 26.68 19.01 1.85
C PRO A 8 25.50 18.16 2.37
N VAL A 9 25.22 17.09 1.63
CA VAL A 9 24.05 16.18 1.73
C VAL A 9 23.93 15.44 3.08
N GLU A 10 24.92 15.55 3.96
CA GLU A 10 24.96 14.79 5.23
C GLU A 10 24.15 15.43 6.37
N ALA A 11 23.55 16.60 6.19
CA ALA A 11 22.87 17.33 7.28
C ALA A 11 21.40 16.90 7.56
N CYS A 12 20.84 15.89 6.88
CA CYS A 12 19.44 15.47 7.07
C CYS A 12 19.26 14.19 7.91
N TRP A 13 20.34 13.64 8.46
CA TRP A 13 20.27 12.48 9.36
C TRP A 13 20.48 12.90 10.81
N ARG A 14 19.41 13.33 11.48
CA ARG A 14 19.32 13.21 12.93
C ARG A 14 18.55 11.93 13.26
N PRO A 15 19.15 10.95 13.95
CA PRO A 15 18.36 9.87 14.54
C PRO A 15 17.47 10.49 15.63
N LEU A 16 16.17 10.27 15.54
CA LEU A 16 15.28 10.49 16.68
C LEU A 16 15.73 9.57 17.81
N SER A 17 16.10 10.15 18.95
CA SER A 17 16.48 9.41 20.15
C SER A 17 15.43 8.37 20.51
N PRO A 18 15.82 7.19 21.04
CA PRO A 18 14.87 6.18 21.47
C PRO A 18 14.10 6.69 22.70
N GLY A 19 12.86 7.10 22.50
CA GLY A 19 11.91 7.31 23.57
C GLY A 19 11.66 5.98 24.28
N LYS A 20 12.00 5.92 25.56
CA LYS A 20 11.76 4.76 26.42
C LYS A 20 10.25 4.54 26.57
N GLY A 21 9.76 3.35 26.18
CA GLY A 21 8.48 2.84 26.66
C GLY A 21 7.67 2.02 25.66
N GLY A 22 7.80 0.70 25.73
CA GLY A 22 6.70 -0.26 25.51
C GLY A 22 6.36 -0.64 24.06
N LEU A 23 6.59 -1.91 23.74
CA LEU A 23 5.86 -2.77 22.79
C LEU A 23 5.24 -2.05 21.57
N TRP A 24 5.77 -2.24 20.36
CA TRP A 24 5.11 -2.81 19.16
C TRP A 24 6.15 -2.83 18.03
N LYS A 25 6.24 -3.98 17.37
CA LYS A 25 7.30 -4.35 16.42
C LYS A 25 7.20 -3.55 15.11
N THR A 26 8.38 -3.31 14.53
CA THR A 26 8.71 -2.77 13.22
C THR A 26 7.71 -3.14 12.11
N VAL A 27 6.96 -2.15 11.61
CA VAL A 27 6.41 -2.15 10.25
C VAL A 27 7.02 -0.93 9.57
N ASN A 28 8.16 -1.12 8.92
CA ASN A 28 8.91 -0.05 8.28
C ASN A 28 8.37 0.15 6.85
N ILE A 29 7.31 0.96 6.70
CA ILE A 29 6.89 1.53 5.42
C ILE A 29 7.34 2.99 5.45
N PHE A 30 8.57 3.25 4.99
CA PHE A 30 9.10 4.60 4.83
C PHE A 30 8.82 5.06 3.39
N ILE A 31 7.75 5.82 3.21
CA ILE A 31 7.46 6.56 1.96
C ILE A 31 8.29 7.85 2.02
N HIS A 32 9.46 7.86 1.39
CA HIS A 32 10.22 9.10 1.21
C HIS A 32 9.70 9.80 -0.04
N ALA A 33 8.87 10.83 0.15
CA ALA A 33 8.51 11.77 -0.90
C ALA A 33 9.71 12.69 -1.16
N CYS A 34 10.46 12.44 -2.23
CA CYS A 34 11.39 13.41 -2.81
C CYS A 34 10.80 13.90 -4.13
N VAL A 35 10.09 15.03 -4.07
CA VAL A 35 9.66 15.79 -5.25
C VAL A 35 10.65 16.95 -5.42
N THR A 36 11.61 16.81 -6.31
CA THR A 36 12.29 17.96 -6.92
C THR A 36 12.30 17.79 -8.42
N HIS A 37 11.36 18.51 -9.03
CA HIS A 37 11.32 19.08 -10.37
C HIS A 37 12.32 18.56 -11.43
N SER A 38 11.72 18.16 -12.56
CA SER A 38 12.28 18.21 -13.90
C SER A 38 13.36 17.17 -14.21
N LEU A 39 12.94 16.02 -14.74
CA LEU A 39 13.05 15.70 -16.17
C LEU A 39 12.32 14.38 -16.41
N GLY A 40 11.66 14.27 -17.58
CA GLY A 40 10.74 13.18 -17.92
C GLY A 40 11.31 11.78 -17.70
N GLY A 41 10.50 10.90 -17.12
CA GLY A 41 10.88 9.51 -16.88
C GLY A 41 9.91 8.83 -15.95
N PHE A 42 8.94 8.15 -16.55
CA PHE A 42 8.08 7.10 -16.00
C PHE A 42 8.62 6.45 -14.69
N LEU A 43 7.97 6.74 -13.56
CA LEU A 43 8.35 6.24 -12.24
C LEU A 43 8.03 4.74 -12.11
N ARG A 44 9.05 3.87 -12.26
CA ARG A 44 8.99 2.53 -11.67
C ARG A 44 9.00 2.68 -10.15
N LYS A 45 7.86 2.43 -9.50
CA LYS A 45 7.82 2.13 -8.06
C LYS A 45 8.28 0.68 -7.90
N GLU A 46 9.58 0.45 -7.71
CA GLU A 46 10.05 -0.90 -7.42
C GLU A 46 9.67 -1.28 -5.98
N VAL A 47 8.73 -2.20 -5.88
CA VAL A 47 8.47 -2.96 -4.65
C VAL A 47 9.57 -4.02 -4.57
N VAL A 48 10.48 -3.82 -3.62
CA VAL A 48 11.58 -4.75 -3.36
C VAL A 48 11.05 -5.92 -2.52
N VAL A 49 10.87 -7.07 -3.15
CA VAL A 49 10.55 -8.34 -2.46
C VAL A 49 11.85 -8.94 -1.92
N LEU A 50 12.00 -8.99 -0.60
CA LEU A 50 13.24 -9.39 0.10
C LEU A 50 13.51 -10.91 0.12
N ASN A 51 13.11 -11.64 -0.91
CA ASN A 51 13.37 -13.08 -1.00
C ASN A 51 13.73 -13.46 -2.44
N GLY A 52 15.00 -13.28 -2.83
CA GLY A 52 15.77 -13.98 -3.88
C GLY A 52 15.14 -14.49 -5.18
N GLY A 53 13.92 -14.11 -5.53
CA GLY A 53 13.16 -14.62 -6.67
C GLY A 53 13.50 -13.90 -7.95
N SER A 54 13.40 -14.61 -9.07
CA SER A 54 13.43 -13.98 -10.40
C SER A 54 12.26 -12.99 -10.52
N TRP A 55 12.53 -11.76 -10.98
CA TRP A 55 11.53 -10.69 -11.14
C TRP A 55 10.30 -11.11 -11.94
N THR A 56 10.43 -12.10 -12.84
CA THR A 56 9.34 -12.64 -13.66
C THR A 56 8.26 -13.35 -12.83
N GLN A 57 8.60 -13.90 -11.65
CA GLN A 57 7.62 -14.61 -10.80
C GLN A 57 6.67 -13.67 -10.07
N LEU A 58 7.00 -12.37 -10.00
CA LEU A 58 6.19 -11.35 -9.33
C LEU A 58 5.34 -10.54 -10.30
N THR A 59 5.48 -10.76 -11.61
CA THR A 59 4.67 -10.10 -12.64
C THR A 59 3.16 -10.14 -12.32
N PRO A 60 2.57 -11.26 -11.85
CA PRO A 60 1.14 -11.29 -11.51
C PRO A 60 0.72 -10.28 -10.44
N LEU A 61 1.63 -9.83 -9.56
CA LEU A 61 1.31 -8.87 -8.49
C LEU A 61 1.24 -7.43 -9.01
N TYR A 62 2.04 -7.07 -10.02
CA TYR A 62 2.09 -5.70 -10.54
C TYR A 62 1.21 -5.51 -11.78
N GLU A 63 0.83 -6.59 -12.46
CA GLU A 63 -0.07 -6.58 -13.62
C GLU A 63 -1.48 -7.11 -13.31
N ALA A 64 -1.83 -7.25 -12.02
CA ALA A 64 -3.16 -7.64 -11.59
C ALA A 64 -4.21 -6.70 -12.20
N ARG A 65 -5.24 -7.27 -12.82
CA ARG A 65 -6.38 -6.52 -13.41
C ARG A 65 -7.55 -6.43 -12.44
N SER A 66 -7.53 -7.22 -11.36
CA SER A 66 -8.50 -7.13 -10.28
C SER A 66 -7.85 -7.39 -8.92
N VAL A 67 -8.19 -6.57 -7.93
CA VAL A 67 -7.68 -6.67 -6.56
C VAL A 67 -8.84 -6.75 -5.56
N ALA A 68 -8.82 -7.75 -4.70
CA ALA A 68 -9.71 -7.84 -3.55
C ALA A 68 -9.01 -7.35 -2.27
N LEU A 69 -9.62 -6.40 -1.56
CA LEU A 69 -9.12 -5.94 -0.26
C LEU A 69 -9.92 -6.61 0.88
N VAL A 70 -9.34 -7.66 1.46
CA VAL A 70 -9.95 -8.42 2.57
C VAL A 70 -9.74 -7.71 3.89
N GLY A 71 -10.83 -7.39 4.59
CA GLY A 71 -10.75 -6.52 5.77
C GLY A 71 -10.83 -5.03 5.43
N ALA A 72 -11.44 -4.69 4.28
CA ALA A 72 -11.70 -3.32 3.90
C ALA A 72 -12.54 -2.61 4.96
N SER A 73 -12.07 -1.45 5.43
CA SER A 73 -12.74 -0.67 6.47
C SER A 73 -13.62 0.42 5.85
N ARG A 74 -14.73 0.75 6.52
CA ARG A 74 -15.55 1.93 6.19
C ARG A 74 -14.86 3.24 6.58
N SER A 75 -13.93 3.17 7.53
CA SER A 75 -13.20 4.33 8.04
C SER A 75 -11.95 4.54 7.20
N GLU A 76 -11.86 5.70 6.57
CA GLU A 76 -10.72 6.04 5.74
C GLU A 76 -9.44 6.23 6.57
N VAL A 77 -9.55 6.70 7.82
CA VAL A 77 -8.38 6.93 8.70
C VAL A 77 -7.73 5.64 9.21
N SER A 78 -8.41 4.50 9.07
CA SER A 78 -7.84 3.20 9.42
C SER A 78 -6.74 2.78 8.44
N VAL A 79 -5.87 1.85 8.86
CA VAL A 79 -4.78 1.35 8.00
C VAL A 79 -5.33 0.74 6.70
N SER A 80 -6.40 -0.06 6.78
CA SER A 80 -7.03 -0.61 5.57
C SER A 80 -7.80 0.43 4.75
N GLY A 81 -8.32 1.48 5.40
CA GLY A 81 -8.85 2.66 4.70
C GLY A 81 -7.76 3.39 3.92
N ALA A 82 -6.58 3.58 4.50
CA ALA A 82 -5.46 4.20 3.80
C ALA A 82 -5.00 3.40 2.59
N VAL A 83 -4.95 2.06 2.69
CA VAL A 83 -4.66 1.19 1.54
C VAL A 83 -5.71 1.31 0.46
N MET A 84 -7.00 1.32 0.83
CA MET A 84 -8.09 1.49 -0.12
C MET A 84 -7.99 2.82 -0.87
N ARG A 85 -7.76 3.95 -0.16
CA ARG A 85 -7.53 5.26 -0.81
C ARG A 85 -6.34 5.22 -1.75
N ASN A 86 -5.22 4.62 -1.33
CA ASN A 86 -4.02 4.54 -2.16
C ASN A 86 -4.28 3.78 -3.47
N ILE A 87 -5.13 2.74 -3.46
CA ILE A 87 -5.51 2.02 -4.68
C ILE A 87 -6.37 2.93 -5.58
N LEU A 88 -7.40 3.57 -5.02
CA LEU A 88 -8.36 4.37 -5.79
C LEU A 88 -7.74 5.68 -6.33
N GLU A 89 -7.04 6.43 -5.49
CA GLU A 89 -6.41 7.70 -5.83
C GLU A 89 -5.07 7.50 -6.54
N GLY A 90 -4.42 6.36 -6.34
CA GLY A 90 -3.14 6.02 -6.98
C GLY A 90 -3.23 5.69 -8.47
N GLY A 91 -4.43 5.72 -9.05
CA GLY A 91 -4.65 5.49 -10.48
C GLY A 91 -4.58 4.01 -10.89
N TYR A 92 -4.87 3.08 -9.98
CA TYR A 92 -5.04 1.68 -10.33
C TYR A 92 -6.20 1.54 -11.33
N LYS A 93 -5.92 0.91 -12.48
CA LYS A 93 -6.86 0.83 -13.60
C LYS A 93 -7.71 -0.45 -13.59
N GLY A 94 -7.36 -1.40 -12.72
CA GLY A 94 -8.09 -2.64 -12.58
C GLY A 94 -9.32 -2.50 -11.69
N GLU A 95 -10.08 -3.59 -11.59
CA GLU A 95 -11.25 -3.68 -10.73
C GLU A 95 -10.84 -3.79 -9.26
N VAL A 96 -11.55 -3.10 -8.37
CA VAL A 96 -11.29 -3.09 -6.93
C VAL A 96 -12.50 -3.63 -6.19
N TYR A 97 -12.29 -4.71 -5.44
CA TYR A 97 -13.34 -5.38 -4.68
C TYR A 97 -13.08 -5.30 -3.17
N PRO A 98 -13.69 -4.33 -2.46
CA PRO A 98 -13.64 -4.34 -1.01
C PRO A 98 -14.39 -5.55 -0.45
N VAL A 99 -13.76 -6.27 0.49
CA VAL A 99 -14.36 -7.43 1.17
C VAL A 99 -14.53 -7.11 2.65
N ASN A 100 -15.80 -7.00 3.05
CA ASN A 100 -16.24 -6.70 4.41
C ASN A 100 -17.61 -7.34 4.69
N PRO A 101 -17.71 -8.35 5.57
CA PRO A 101 -18.99 -9.00 5.93
C PRO A 101 -20.06 -8.08 6.52
N LYS A 102 -19.68 -6.89 7.01
CA LYS A 102 -20.54 -5.97 7.77
C LYS A 102 -20.92 -4.72 6.99
N ALA A 103 -20.46 -4.56 5.76
CA ALA A 103 -20.69 -3.36 4.98
C ALA A 103 -21.16 -3.71 3.58
N ASP A 104 -22.21 -3.03 3.11
CA ASP A 104 -22.69 -3.15 1.73
C ASP A 104 -21.84 -2.32 0.76
N ARG A 105 -21.24 -1.23 1.26
CA ARG A 105 -20.34 -0.34 0.49
C ARG A 105 -19.14 0.13 1.32
N VAL A 106 -18.02 0.33 0.64
CA VAL A 106 -16.79 0.94 1.17
C VAL A 106 -16.28 1.94 0.13
N MET A 107 -16.11 3.20 0.51
CA MET A 107 -15.64 4.28 -0.38
C MET A 107 -16.42 4.36 -1.69
N GLY A 108 -17.75 4.22 -1.61
CA GLY A 108 -18.63 4.23 -2.78
C GLY A 108 -18.59 2.95 -3.63
N LEU A 109 -17.68 2.01 -3.40
CA LEU A 109 -17.68 0.72 -4.09
C LEU A 109 -18.56 -0.30 -3.38
N LYS A 110 -19.13 -1.24 -4.14
CA LYS A 110 -19.87 -2.38 -3.59
C LYS A 110 -18.90 -3.26 -2.81
N ALA A 111 -19.22 -3.52 -1.54
CA ALA A 111 -18.46 -4.43 -0.72
C ALA A 111 -19.09 -5.83 -0.72
N TYR A 112 -18.25 -6.84 -0.66
CA TYR A 112 -18.67 -8.25 -0.68
C TYR A 112 -18.39 -8.89 0.68
N PRO A 113 -19.24 -9.82 1.15
CA PRO A 113 -19.03 -10.44 2.46
C PRO A 113 -17.86 -11.43 2.48
N SER A 114 -17.46 -11.95 1.33
CA SER A 114 -16.29 -12.82 1.14
C SER A 114 -15.80 -12.76 -0.30
N VAL A 115 -14.56 -13.19 -0.55
CA VAL A 115 -13.97 -13.23 -1.90
C VAL A 115 -14.79 -14.10 -2.84
N SER A 116 -15.32 -15.24 -2.37
CA SER A 116 -16.11 -16.17 -3.18
C SER A 116 -17.49 -15.64 -3.61
N LYS A 117 -17.92 -14.48 -3.09
CA LYS A 117 -19.17 -13.80 -3.49
C LYS A 117 -18.94 -12.71 -4.53
N ILE A 118 -17.70 -12.46 -4.93
CA ILE A 118 -17.38 -11.57 -6.04
C ILE A 118 -17.77 -12.29 -7.34
N PRO A 119 -18.60 -11.69 -8.21
CA PRO A 119 -19.11 -12.35 -9.43
C PRO A 119 -18.09 -12.33 -10.59
N ALA A 120 -16.81 -12.11 -10.30
CA ALA A 120 -15.73 -11.91 -11.25
C ALA A 120 -14.43 -12.52 -10.70
N ASP A 121 -13.48 -12.77 -11.59
CA ASP A 121 -12.17 -13.29 -11.23
C ASP A 121 -11.34 -12.26 -10.46
N VAL A 122 -10.65 -12.72 -9.42
CA VAL A 122 -9.76 -11.92 -8.58
C VAL A 122 -8.33 -12.35 -8.84
N ASP A 123 -7.53 -11.47 -9.46
CA ASP A 123 -6.13 -11.75 -9.77
C ASP A 123 -5.24 -11.67 -8.51
N MET A 124 -5.55 -10.76 -7.58
CA MET A 124 -4.76 -10.55 -6.36
C MET A 124 -5.64 -10.23 -5.14
N ALA A 125 -5.27 -10.75 -3.97
CA ALA A 125 -5.90 -10.41 -2.69
C ALA A 125 -4.93 -9.72 -1.74
N VAL A 126 -5.35 -8.60 -1.17
CA VAL A 126 -4.64 -7.89 -0.08
C VAL A 126 -5.36 -8.21 1.23
N ILE A 127 -4.68 -8.90 2.14
CA ILE A 127 -5.28 -9.41 3.39
C ILE A 127 -4.95 -8.47 4.55
N MET A 128 -5.97 -7.79 5.08
CA MET A 128 -5.89 -6.82 6.18
C MET A 128 -6.87 -7.18 7.30
N VAL A 129 -6.79 -8.43 7.77
CA VAL A 129 -7.58 -8.94 8.91
C VAL A 129 -6.66 -9.31 10.08
N PRO A 130 -7.18 -9.38 11.32
CA PRO A 130 -6.41 -9.89 12.45
C PRO A 130 -5.84 -11.28 12.16
N ALA A 131 -4.60 -11.54 12.60
CA ALA A 131 -3.89 -12.79 12.33
C ALA A 131 -4.68 -14.04 12.72
N GLN A 132 -5.49 -13.98 13.78
CA GLN A 132 -6.32 -15.10 14.23
C GLN A 132 -7.39 -15.53 13.22
N ARG A 133 -7.65 -14.73 12.17
CA ARG A 133 -8.58 -15.06 11.09
C ARG A 133 -7.91 -15.62 9.86
N VAL A 134 -6.58 -15.65 9.82
CA VAL A 134 -5.82 -16.26 8.74
C VAL A 134 -5.58 -17.73 9.14
N PRO A 135 -6.01 -18.71 8.32
CA PRO A 135 -5.73 -20.12 8.59
C PRO A 135 -4.22 -20.39 8.53
N GLU A 136 -3.77 -21.44 9.22
CA GLU A 136 -2.37 -21.91 9.21
C GLU A 136 -1.97 -22.55 7.86
#